data_AF-A0ABD3Z9G4-F1
#
_entry.id   AF-A0ABD3Z9G4-F1
#
_cell.length_a   1.000
_cell.length_b   1.000
_cell.length_c   1.000
_cell.angle_alpha   90.00
_cell.angle_beta   90.00
_cell.angle_gamma   90.00
#
_symmetry.space_group_name_H-M   'P 1'
#
loop_
_entity.id
_entity.type
_entity.pdbx_description
1 polymer ?
#
loop_
_entity_poly.entity_id
_entity_poly.type
_entity_poly.pdbx_seq_one_letter_code
_entity_poly.pdbx_strand_id
1 'polypeptide(L)'
;LMDKSVKHIEINGDNLKDFLGVQRYDYGRADSENRVGQVTGLAWTEVGGDLLTIETACVPGKGKLTYTGSLGEVMQESIQAALTVVRA
;
A
#
# COMPACT_ATOMS: atom_id res chain seq x y z
N LEU A 1 26.39 18.58 -17.48
CA LEU A 1 27.23 17.73 -16.59
C LEU A 1 28.67 17.55 -17.10
N MET A 2 28.97 17.71 -18.40
CA MET A 2 30.34 17.65 -18.93
C MET A 2 30.90 19.04 -19.26
N ASP A 3 30.77 19.99 -18.34
CA ASP A 3 31.48 21.26 -18.44
C ASP A 3 32.72 21.20 -17.53
N LYS A 4 33.91 21.23 -18.14
CA LYS A 4 35.21 21.05 -17.47
C LYS A 4 35.58 22.20 -16.52
N SER A 5 34.73 23.22 -16.42
CA SER A 5 34.92 24.39 -15.54
C SER A 5 34.38 24.18 -14.11
N VAL A 6 33.54 23.17 -13.88
CA VAL A 6 32.88 22.94 -12.58
C VAL A 6 33.70 21.93 -11.75
N LYS A 7 34.33 22.40 -10.67
CA LYS A 7 35.18 21.56 -9.80
C LYS A 7 34.43 20.77 -8.73
N HIS A 8 33.23 21.23 -8.36
CA HIS A 8 32.41 20.62 -7.31
C HIS A 8 30.94 20.91 -7.55
N ILE A 9 30.09 19.91 -7.31
CA ILE A 9 28.63 20.02 -7.37
C ILE A 9 28.11 19.40 -6.08
N GLU A 10 27.39 20.20 -5.30
CA GLU A 10 26.72 19.75 -4.08
C GLU A 10 25.25 19.43 -4.41
N ILE A 11 24.84 18.20 -4.14
CA ILE A 11 23.47 17.73 -4.32
C ILE A 11 22.86 17.50 -2.93
N ASN A 12 21.75 18.17 -2.64
CA ASN A 12 21.01 18.11 -1.39
C ASN A 12 19.53 17.76 -1.66
N GLY A 13 18.73 17.63 -0.61
CA GLY A 13 17.32 17.24 -0.74
C GLY A 13 16.49 18.19 -1.61
N ASP A 14 16.83 19.48 -1.63
CA ASP A 14 16.04 20.51 -2.32
C ASP A 14 16.29 20.54 -3.84
N ASN A 15 17.54 20.29 -4.26
CA ASN A 15 17.93 20.27 -5.67
C ASN A 15 17.86 18.86 -6.31
N LEU A 16 17.58 17.82 -5.52
CA LEU A 16 17.50 16.43 -5.99
C LEU A 16 16.49 16.23 -7.14
N LYS A 17 15.37 16.97 -7.10
CA LYS A 17 14.32 16.94 -8.13
C LYS A 17 14.80 17.40 -9.50
N ASP A 18 15.81 18.28 -9.56
CA ASP A 18 16.34 18.80 -10.83
C ASP A 18 17.16 17.74 -11.57
N PHE A 19 17.63 16.71 -10.85
CA PHE A 19 18.39 15.59 -11.40
C PHE A 19 17.54 14.34 -11.62
N LEU A 20 16.63 14.03 -10.68
CA LEU A 20 15.80 12.81 -10.73
C LEU A 20 14.42 13.03 -11.36
N GLY A 21 14.04 14.28 -11.61
CA GLY A 21 12.71 14.65 -12.09
C GLY A 21 11.66 14.64 -10.98
N VAL A 22 10.41 14.42 -11.38
CA VAL A 22 9.27 14.39 -10.45
C VAL A 22 9.37 13.20 -9.49
N GLN A 23 9.00 13.42 -8.23
CA GLN A 23 8.96 12.39 -7.20
C GLN A 23 8.05 11.22 -7.65
N ARG A 24 8.63 10.01 -7.66
CA ARG A 24 7.94 8.79 -8.11
C ARG A 24 7.19 8.04 -7.02
N TYR A 25 7.55 8.28 -5.76
CA TYR A 25 7.00 7.58 -4.61
C TYR A 25 6.68 8.57 -3.50
N ASP A 26 5.46 8.51 -2.99
CA ASP A 26 5.03 9.25 -1.81
C ASP A 26 5.43 8.46 -0.57
N TYR A 27 6.49 8.90 0.12
CA TYR A 27 6.89 8.31 1.40
C TYR A 27 6.10 8.98 2.53
N GLY A 28 5.38 8.21 3.34
CA GLY A 28 4.71 8.72 4.54
C GLY A 28 3.27 9.23 4.34
N ARG A 29 2.68 9.12 3.14
CA ARG A 29 1.22 9.16 2.99
C ARG A 29 0.65 7.78 3.31
N ALA A 30 0.71 7.38 4.57
CA ALA A 30 -0.36 6.53 5.07
C ALA A 30 -1.63 7.38 4.94
N ASP A 31 -2.66 6.89 4.25
CA ASP A 31 -3.95 7.57 4.14
C ASP A 31 -4.35 8.06 5.54
N SER A 32 -4.20 9.36 5.78
CA SER A 32 -4.13 9.93 7.13
C SER A 32 -5.50 10.09 7.78
N GLU A 33 -6.56 9.74 7.06
CA GLU A 33 -7.93 9.75 7.53
C GLU A 33 -8.45 8.33 7.71
N ASN A 34 -8.95 8.04 8.91
CA ASN A 34 -9.56 6.75 9.20
C ASN A 34 -10.84 6.57 8.36
N ARG A 35 -10.88 5.51 7.55
CA ARG A 35 -12.04 5.18 6.71
C ARG A 35 -12.69 3.88 7.18
N VAL A 36 -14.02 3.89 7.29
CA VAL A 36 -14.78 2.68 7.63
C VAL A 36 -14.66 1.70 6.47
N GLY A 37 -14.27 0.46 6.78
CA GLY A 37 -14.11 -0.59 5.80
C GLY A 37 -12.74 -0.67 5.14
N GLN A 38 -11.80 0.22 5.46
CA GLN A 38 -10.39 0.10 5.04
C GLN A 38 -9.49 -0.18 6.24
N VAL A 39 -8.54 -1.11 6.07
CA VAL A 39 -7.54 -1.42 7.09
C VAL A 39 -6.17 -1.63 6.45
N THR A 40 -5.12 -1.25 7.18
CA THR A 40 -3.73 -1.46 6.76
C THR A 40 -3.26 -2.84 7.21
N GLY A 41 -2.92 -3.70 6.25
CA GLY A 41 -2.25 -4.98 6.44
C GLY A 41 -0.76 -4.88 6.18
N LEU A 42 0.00 -5.81 6.76
CA LEU A 42 1.41 -6.00 6.48
C LEU A 42 1.57 -7.29 5.68
N ALA A 43 2.20 -7.19 4.51
CA ALA A 43 2.59 -8.34 3.71
C ALA A 43 4.09 -8.55 3.75
N TRP A 44 4.50 -9.82 3.67
CA TRP A 44 5.88 -10.19 3.47
C TRP A 44 6.08 -10.66 2.04
N THR A 45 7.01 -10.05 1.34
CA THR A 45 7.48 -10.48 0.02
C THR A 45 8.94 -10.90 0.12
N GLU A 46 9.44 -11.62 -0.89
CA GLU A 46 10.83 -12.07 -0.92
C GLU A 46 11.85 -10.92 -0.89
N VAL A 47 11.44 -9.71 -1.28
CA VAL A 47 12.30 -8.52 -1.34
C VAL A 47 12.06 -7.54 -0.19
N GLY A 48 11.16 -7.84 0.74
CA GLY A 48 10.88 -7.01 1.91
C GLY A 48 9.41 -7.00 2.34
N GLY A 49 9.12 -6.22 3.37
CA GLY A 49 7.75 -5.98 3.83
C GLY A 49 7.05 -4.95 2.96
N ASP A 50 5.78 -5.19 2.64
CA ASP A 50 4.92 -4.27 1.90
C ASP A 50 3.67 -3.91 2.71
N LEU A 51 3.16 -2.71 2.51
CA LEU A 51 1.91 -2.24 3.12
C LEU A 51 0.76 -2.56 2.18
N LEU A 52 -0.17 -3.40 2.63
CA LEU A 52 -1.39 -3.70 1.87
C LEU A 52 -2.57 -2.93 2.46
N THR A 53 -3.41 -2.39 1.59
CA THR A 53 -4.70 -1.83 2.01
C THR A 53 -5.79 -2.87 1.73
N ILE A 54 -6.45 -3.35 2.78
CA ILE A 54 -7.57 -4.28 2.67
C ILE A 54 -8.86 -3.46 2.75
N GLU A 55 -9.73 -3.65 1.78
CA GLU A 55 -11.01 -2.95 1.69
C GLU A 55 -12.19 -3.92 1.83
N THR A 56 -13.25 -3.44 2.46
CA THR A 56 -14.48 -4.20 2.70
C THR A 56 -15.69 -3.29 2.47
N ALA A 57 -16.72 -3.85 1.85
CA ALA A 57 -17.98 -3.17 1.61
C ALA A 57 -19.15 -4.04 2.09
N CYS A 58 -20.04 -3.46 2.89
CA CYS A 58 -21.28 -4.10 3.31
C CYS A 58 -22.47 -3.49 2.55
N VAL A 59 -23.18 -4.33 1.80
CA VAL A 59 -24.35 -3.91 1.02
C VAL A 59 -25.57 -4.76 1.40
N PRO A 60 -26.79 -4.21 1.39
CA PRO A 60 -28.01 -4.98 1.61
C PRO A 60 -28.11 -6.15 0.61
N GLY A 61 -28.32 -7.37 1.11
CA GLY A 61 -28.33 -8.55 0.25
C GLY A 61 -28.64 -9.85 0.97
N LYS A 62 -28.39 -10.98 0.29
CA LYS A 62 -28.71 -12.34 0.77
C LYS A 62 -27.56 -13.01 1.55
N GLY A 63 -26.59 -12.24 2.03
CA GLY A 63 -25.44 -12.77 2.78
C GLY A 63 -24.39 -13.50 1.95
N LYS A 64 -24.31 -13.22 0.64
CA LYS A 64 -23.22 -13.73 -0.20
C LYS A 64 -21.91 -13.03 0.16
N LEU A 65 -20.84 -13.80 0.32
CA LEU A 65 -19.48 -13.30 0.48
C LEU A 65 -18.77 -13.27 -0.88
N THR A 66 -18.05 -12.20 -1.18
CA THR A 66 -17.25 -12.07 -2.40
C THR A 66 -15.93 -11.42 -2.06
N TYR A 67 -14.84 -11.99 -2.58
CA TYR A 67 -13.48 -11.52 -2.38
C TYR A 67 -12.78 -11.39 -3.74
N THR A 68 -11.89 -10.43 -3.87
CA THR A 68 -11.17 -10.09 -5.11
C THR A 68 -9.71 -9.76 -4.80
N GLY A 69 -8.86 -9.61 -5.83
CA GLY A 69 -7.43 -9.33 -5.64
C GLY A 69 -6.53 -10.56 -5.67
N SER A 70 -6.93 -11.61 -6.41
CA SER A 70 -6.13 -12.83 -6.61
C SER A 70 -5.65 -13.48 -5.31
N LEU A 71 -6.56 -13.57 -4.34
CA LEU A 71 -6.28 -14.14 -3.03
C LEU A 71 -6.12 -15.66 -3.12
N GLY A 72 -5.04 -16.20 -2.56
CA GLY A 72 -4.85 -17.64 -2.43
C GLY A 72 -5.83 -18.29 -1.44
N GLU A 73 -5.96 -19.61 -1.51
CA GLU A 73 -6.91 -20.40 -0.70
C GLU A 73 -6.79 -20.12 0.82
N VAL A 74 -5.57 -20.00 1.34
CA VAL A 74 -5.31 -19.72 2.76
C VAL A 74 -5.92 -18.38 3.19
N MET A 75 -5.86 -17.37 2.33
CA MET A 75 -6.42 -16.05 2.62
C MET A 75 -7.95 -16.08 2.54
N GLN A 76 -8.51 -16.86 1.62
CA GLN A 76 -9.97 -17.07 1.52
C GLN A 76 -10.51 -17.79 2.78
N GLU A 77 -9.82 -18.81 3.26
CA GLU A 77 -10.16 -19.51 4.51
C GLU A 77 -10.10 -18.56 5.72
N SER A 78 -9.06 -17.73 5.79
CA SER A 78 -8.91 -16.71 6.84
C SER A 78 -10.09 -15.72 6.87
N ILE A 79 -10.54 -15.25 5.70
CA ILE A 79 -11.72 -14.36 5.61
C ILE A 79 -12.97 -15.07 6.14
N GLN A 80 -13.16 -16.35 5.79
CA GLN A 80 -14.30 -17.14 6.25
C GLN A 80 -14.28 -17.34 7.77
N ALA A 81 -13.11 -17.61 8.36
CA ALA A 81 -12.91 -17.71 9.79
C ALA A 81 -13.21 -16.38 10.51
N ALA A 82 -12.68 -15.27 9.99
CA ALA A 82 -12.93 -13.93 10.54
C ALA A 82 -14.43 -13.58 10.51
N LEU A 83 -15.13 -13.85 9.41
CA LEU A 83 -16.57 -13.65 9.31
C LEU A 83 -17.34 -14.51 10.32
N THR A 84 -16.88 -15.73 10.59
CA THR A 84 -17.50 -16.61 11.58
C THR A 84 -17.37 -16.03 12.99
N VAL A 85 -16.22 -15.48 13.34
CA VAL A 85 -16.00 -14.80 14.63
C VAL A 85 -16.90 -13.58 14.77
N VAL A 86 -17.04 -12.75 13.73
CA VAL A 86 -17.88 -11.54 13.76
C VAL A 86 -19.38 -11.88 13.86
N ARG A 87 -19.78 -13.07 13.41
CA ARG A 87 -21.18 -13.52 13.46
C ARG A 87 -21.57 -14.25 14.74
N ALA A 88 -20.59 -14.70 15.54
CA ALA A 88 -20.81 -15.38 16.82
C ALA A 88 -21.20 -14.37 17.91
#